data_AF-A0A086AZA5-F1
#
_entry.id   AF-A0A086AZA5-F1
#
_cell.length_a   1.000
_cell.length_b   1.000
_cell.length_c   1.000
_cell.angle_alpha   90.00
_cell.angle_beta   90.00
_cell.angle_gamma   90.00
#
_symmetry.space_group_name_H-M   'P 1'
#
loop_
_entity.id
_entity.type
_entity.pdbx_description
1 polymer ?
#
loop_
_entity_poly.entity_id
_entity_poly.type
_entity_poly.pdbx_seq_one_letter_code
_entity_poly.pdbx_strand_id
1 'polypeptide(L)'
;MEFHQLLEKIVQDGGTHAKWLNTLSFMENAGARKISKCEHPVSVTLIQLKHAAEEHRHAYYLKKQIGKIDPELCKTYEADELLAPIATRQYLHSLDVKACRYLQTAFNLNKEELKYAAYLFVTYAIEVRADELYPVYQDILTNESSRIMVKSIILEEEGHLEEMINQLNEFSTDWQQHAEKILTIEKELHDQWIHAIAEEVSELNYA
;
A
#
# COMPACT_ATOMS: atom_id res chain seq x y z
N MET A 1 -3.86 -19.60 -6.72
CA MET A 1 -3.44 -19.84 -5.32
C MET A 1 -4.15 -18.81 -4.48
N GLU A 2 -4.80 -19.21 -3.39
CA GLU A 2 -5.48 -18.26 -2.49
C GLU A 2 -4.45 -17.34 -1.81
N PHE A 3 -4.83 -16.09 -1.50
CA PHE A 3 -3.91 -15.09 -0.94
C PHE A 3 -3.23 -15.54 0.36
N HIS A 4 -3.98 -16.20 1.24
CA HIS A 4 -3.43 -16.77 2.48
C HIS A 4 -2.32 -17.80 2.21
N GLN A 5 -2.57 -18.73 1.28
CA GLN A 5 -1.60 -19.78 0.92
C GLN A 5 -0.34 -19.20 0.26
N LEU A 6 -0.51 -18.12 -0.51
CA LEU A 6 0.63 -17.39 -1.07
C LEU A 6 1.49 -16.80 0.05
N LEU A 7 0.87 -16.10 1.00
CA LEU A 7 1.60 -15.48 2.12
C LEU A 7 2.27 -16.50 3.03
N GLU A 8 1.64 -17.64 3.32
CA GLU A 8 2.26 -18.74 4.08
C GLU A 8 3.57 -19.19 3.40
N LYS A 9 3.52 -19.46 2.09
CA LYS A 9 4.71 -19.83 1.32
C LYS A 9 5.80 -18.76 1.35
N ILE A 10 5.41 -17.49 1.19
CA ILE A 10 6.34 -16.36 1.25
C ILE A 10 7.04 -16.32 2.61
N VAL A 11 6.32 -16.49 3.72
CA VAL A 11 6.87 -16.39 5.08
C VAL A 11 7.78 -17.58 5.42
N GLN A 12 7.53 -18.76 4.84
CA GLN A 12 8.31 -19.97 5.10
C GLN A 12 9.71 -19.94 4.45
N ASP A 13 9.91 -19.15 3.39
CA ASP A 13 11.23 -18.97 2.75
C ASP A 13 11.82 -17.60 3.08
N GLY A 14 12.96 -17.56 3.78
CA GLY A 14 13.57 -16.32 4.25
C GLY A 14 13.93 -15.33 3.13
N GLY A 15 14.38 -15.83 1.96
CA GLY A 15 14.72 -14.98 0.83
C GLY A 15 13.48 -14.29 0.23
N THR A 16 12.44 -15.06 -0.01
CA THR A 16 11.14 -14.58 -0.51
C THR A 16 10.45 -13.68 0.51
N HIS A 17 10.52 -14.02 1.80
CA HIS A 17 9.99 -13.21 2.90
C HIS A 17 10.67 -11.84 2.98
N ALA A 18 12.00 -11.78 2.81
CA ALA A 18 12.75 -10.54 2.75
C ALA A 18 12.29 -9.66 1.57
N LYS A 19 12.10 -10.25 0.38
CA LYS A 19 11.57 -9.52 -0.78
C LYS A 19 10.14 -9.03 -0.56
N TRP A 20 9.28 -9.82 0.10
CA TRP A 20 7.91 -9.40 0.45
C TRP A 20 7.90 -8.19 1.38
N LEU A 21 8.70 -8.23 2.45
CA LEU A 21 8.87 -7.07 3.34
C LEU A 21 9.41 -5.84 2.60
N ASN A 22 10.38 -6.03 1.70
CA ASN A 22 10.93 -4.94 0.89
C ASN A 22 9.91 -4.39 -0.10
N THR A 23 9.02 -5.25 -0.61
CA THR A 23 7.91 -4.90 -1.51
C THR A 23 6.87 -4.06 -0.76
N LEU A 24 6.43 -4.48 0.42
CA LEU A 24 5.54 -3.67 1.28
C LEU A 24 6.21 -2.35 1.67
N SER A 25 7.49 -2.39 2.07
CA SER A 25 8.28 -1.18 2.37
C SER A 25 8.32 -0.20 1.19
N PHE A 26 8.46 -0.72 -0.03
CA PHE A 26 8.42 0.09 -1.24
C PHE A 26 7.04 0.74 -1.43
N MET A 27 5.96 0.00 -1.18
CA MET A 27 4.58 0.47 -1.30
C MET A 27 4.29 1.62 -0.32
N GLU A 28 4.63 1.46 0.95
CA GLU A 28 4.45 2.53 1.96
C GLU A 28 5.26 3.78 1.62
N ASN A 29 6.52 3.60 1.19
CA ASN A 29 7.35 4.73 0.75
C ASN A 29 6.79 5.40 -0.51
N ALA A 30 6.17 4.63 -1.42
CA ALA A 30 5.53 5.18 -2.59
C ALA A 30 4.24 5.96 -2.24
N GLY A 31 3.46 5.46 -1.27
CA GLY A 31 2.32 6.15 -0.67
C GLY A 31 2.74 7.50 -0.06
N ALA A 32 3.72 7.49 0.85
CA ALA A 32 4.26 8.68 1.49
C ALA A 32 4.68 9.77 0.47
N ARG A 33 5.44 9.37 -0.56
CA ARG A 33 5.88 10.29 -1.62
C ARG A 33 4.73 10.84 -2.45
N LYS A 34 3.65 10.08 -2.64
CA LYS A 34 2.45 10.54 -3.34
C LYS A 34 1.69 11.56 -2.51
N ILE A 35 1.50 11.29 -1.22
CA ILE A 35 0.87 12.22 -0.28
C ILE A 35 1.64 13.55 -0.29
N SER A 36 2.97 13.51 -0.15
CA SER A 36 3.80 14.72 -0.19
C SER A 36 3.75 15.46 -1.52
N LYS A 37 3.61 14.74 -2.63
CA LYS A 37 3.48 15.38 -3.97
C LYS A 37 2.12 16.06 -4.16
N CYS A 38 1.09 15.66 -3.42
CA CYS A 38 -0.24 16.26 -3.48
C CYS A 38 -0.39 17.46 -2.54
N GLU A 39 0.63 17.82 -1.76
CA GLU A 39 0.59 18.97 -0.87
C GLU A 39 0.37 20.28 -1.64
N HIS A 40 -0.53 21.11 -1.12
CA HIS A 40 -0.65 22.48 -1.59
C HIS A 40 0.55 23.30 -1.09
N PRO A 41 1.16 24.20 -1.90
CA PRO A 41 2.36 24.93 -1.51
C PRO A 41 2.27 25.75 -0.21
N VAL A 42 1.05 26.11 0.21
CA VAL A 42 0.81 26.93 1.43
C VAL A 42 -0.37 26.46 2.29
N SER A 43 -1.19 25.52 1.82
CA SER A 43 -2.45 25.12 2.49
C SER A 43 -2.42 23.67 2.96
N VAL A 44 -1.21 23.13 3.15
CA VAL A 44 -1.01 21.79 3.69
C VAL A 44 -1.56 21.72 5.13
N THR A 45 -2.28 20.65 5.44
CA THR A 45 -2.90 20.46 6.75
C THR A 45 -2.00 19.62 7.66
N LEU A 46 -2.26 19.69 8.97
CA LEU A 46 -1.56 18.82 9.95
C LEU A 46 -1.76 17.33 9.61
N ILE A 47 -2.96 16.94 9.20
CA ILE A 47 -3.29 15.54 8.90
C ILE A 47 -2.48 15.03 7.70
N GLN A 48 -2.39 15.82 6.62
CA GLN A 48 -1.62 15.43 5.44
C GLN A 48 -0.12 15.24 5.75
N LEU A 49 0.46 16.12 6.57
CA LEU A 49 1.85 16.00 7.03
C LEU A 49 2.05 14.77 7.94
N LYS A 50 1.10 14.53 8.85
CA LYS A 50 1.11 13.38 9.75
C LYS A 50 1.11 12.07 8.95
N HIS A 51 0.19 11.91 8.01
CA HIS A 51 0.12 10.72 7.14
C HIS A 51 1.41 10.48 6.38
N ALA A 52 1.94 11.48 5.67
CA ALA A 52 3.20 11.31 4.94
C ALA A 52 4.37 10.89 5.85
N ALA A 53 4.43 11.42 7.08
CA ALA A 53 5.46 11.06 8.05
C ALA A 53 5.29 9.63 8.59
N GLU A 54 4.06 9.21 8.85
CA GLU A 54 3.74 7.88 9.34
C GLU A 54 3.99 6.81 8.26
N GLU A 55 3.63 7.06 7.01
CA GLU A 55 3.92 6.14 5.89
C GLU A 55 5.42 5.97 5.63
N HIS A 56 6.20 7.05 5.73
CA HIS A 56 7.65 6.94 5.69
C HIS A 56 8.20 6.10 6.86
N ARG A 57 7.58 6.18 8.03
CA ARG A 57 7.96 5.38 9.20
C ARG A 57 7.56 3.91 9.03
N HIS A 58 6.39 3.60 8.43
CA HIS A 58 5.98 2.23 8.09
C HIS A 58 6.99 1.59 7.11
N ALA A 59 7.35 2.30 6.05
CA ALA A 59 8.37 1.86 5.10
C ALA A 59 9.70 1.55 5.81
N TYR A 60 10.19 2.49 6.60
CA TYR A 60 11.42 2.30 7.39
C TYR A 60 11.31 1.07 8.31
N TYR A 61 10.19 0.91 9.00
CA TYR A 61 9.96 -0.18 9.93
C TYR A 61 10.00 -1.54 9.23
N LEU A 62 9.29 -1.71 8.11
CA LEU A 62 9.26 -2.93 7.31
C LEU A 62 10.67 -3.29 6.83
N LYS A 63 11.41 -2.30 6.31
CA LYS A 63 12.79 -2.52 5.88
C LYS A 63 13.70 -2.93 7.02
N LYS A 64 13.52 -2.34 8.21
CA LYS A 64 14.25 -2.73 9.42
C LYS A 64 13.93 -4.17 9.86
N GLN A 65 12.71 -4.67 9.61
CA GLN A 65 12.34 -6.06 9.94
C GLN A 65 13.13 -7.08 9.12
N ILE A 66 13.56 -6.74 7.90
CA ILE A 66 14.36 -7.63 7.03
C ILE A 66 15.64 -8.09 7.74
N GLY A 67 16.27 -7.22 8.53
CA GLY A 67 17.47 -7.57 9.30
C GLY A 67 17.26 -8.63 10.38
N LYS A 68 16.01 -8.99 10.72
CA LYS A 68 15.70 -10.14 11.59
C LYS A 68 15.75 -11.48 10.83
N ILE A 69 15.66 -11.44 9.50
CA ILE A 69 15.85 -12.57 8.60
C ILE A 69 17.35 -12.65 8.27
N ASP A 70 17.86 -11.64 7.57
CA ASP A 70 19.27 -11.49 7.20
C ASP A 70 19.55 -10.00 6.89
N PRO A 71 20.52 -9.35 7.57
CA PRO A 71 20.86 -7.95 7.34
C PRO A 71 21.48 -7.65 5.95
N GLU A 72 21.93 -8.68 5.23
CA GLU A 72 22.54 -8.50 3.91
C GLU A 72 21.53 -8.56 2.76
N LEU A 73 20.28 -8.99 3.01
CA LEU A 73 19.23 -9.07 1.99
C LEU A 73 18.51 -7.73 1.78
N CYS A 74 18.10 -7.49 0.52
CA CYS A 74 17.15 -6.44 0.15
C CYS A 74 17.53 -5.02 0.64
N LYS A 75 18.77 -4.59 0.35
CA LYS A 75 19.32 -3.32 0.86
C LYS A 75 18.67 -2.10 0.20
N THR A 76 18.17 -2.27 -1.01
CA THR A 76 17.64 -1.22 -1.88
C THR A 76 16.23 -1.57 -2.35
N TYR A 77 15.74 -0.91 -3.39
CA TYR A 77 14.51 -1.29 -4.09
C TYR A 77 14.83 -1.66 -5.54
N GLU A 78 16.01 -2.24 -5.79
CA GLU A 78 16.36 -2.78 -7.10
C GLU A 78 15.41 -3.92 -7.48
N ALA A 79 15.29 -4.17 -8.79
CA ALA A 79 14.25 -5.06 -9.31
C ALA A 79 14.35 -6.50 -8.78
N ASP A 80 15.56 -6.99 -8.56
CA ASP A 80 15.85 -8.32 -8.03
C ASP A 80 15.58 -8.47 -6.53
N GLU A 81 15.41 -7.36 -5.80
CA GLU A 81 15.11 -7.31 -4.36
C GLU A 81 13.62 -7.10 -4.06
N LEU A 82 12.76 -7.07 -5.09
CA LEU A 82 11.30 -6.93 -4.97
C LEU A 82 10.61 -8.16 -5.55
N LEU A 83 9.40 -8.45 -5.07
CA LEU A 83 8.51 -9.40 -5.74
C LEU A 83 7.73 -8.67 -6.83
N ALA A 84 7.60 -9.30 -7.99
CA ALA A 84 6.94 -8.80 -9.18
C ALA A 84 7.27 -7.32 -9.46
N PRO A 85 8.56 -6.95 -9.63
CA PRO A 85 9.01 -5.56 -9.57
C PRO A 85 8.28 -4.61 -10.54
N ILE A 86 7.88 -5.12 -11.72
CA ILE A 86 7.11 -4.34 -12.69
C ILE A 86 5.69 -4.09 -12.17
N ALA A 87 4.97 -5.14 -11.77
CA ALA A 87 3.60 -5.03 -11.25
C ALA A 87 3.55 -4.19 -9.97
N THR A 88 4.49 -4.41 -9.05
CA THR A 88 4.65 -3.64 -7.80
C THR A 88 4.78 -2.14 -8.08
N ARG A 89 5.64 -1.73 -9.02
CA ARG A 89 5.79 -0.30 -9.36
C ARG A 89 4.57 0.26 -10.08
N GLN A 90 3.88 -0.57 -10.85
CA GLN A 90 2.71 -0.15 -11.62
C GLN A 90 1.46 -0.02 -10.76
N TYR A 91 1.36 -0.73 -9.63
CA TYR A 91 0.12 -0.84 -8.87
C TYR A 91 -0.41 0.53 -8.39
N LEU A 92 0.28 1.21 -7.46
CA LEU A 92 -0.17 2.52 -6.98
C LEU A 92 -0.14 3.61 -8.05
N HIS A 93 0.74 3.48 -9.05
CA HIS A 93 0.77 4.43 -10.16
C HIS A 93 -0.49 4.34 -11.02
N SER A 94 -0.91 3.12 -11.35
CA SER A 94 -2.10 2.87 -12.15
C SER A 94 -3.38 3.25 -11.41
N LEU A 95 -3.43 2.98 -10.10
CA LEU A 95 -4.55 3.39 -9.26
C LEU A 95 -4.73 4.91 -9.30
N ASP A 96 -3.65 5.65 -9.06
CA ASP A 96 -3.63 7.11 -9.08
C ASP A 96 -4.04 7.69 -10.45
N VAL A 97 -3.51 7.16 -11.55
CA VAL A 97 -3.88 7.59 -12.91
C VAL A 97 -5.36 7.33 -13.21
N LYS A 98 -5.87 6.13 -12.89
CA LYS A 98 -7.27 5.75 -13.15
C LYS A 98 -8.24 6.53 -12.25
N ALA A 99 -7.92 6.68 -10.97
CA ALA A 99 -8.70 7.46 -10.01
C ALA A 99 -8.74 8.93 -10.41
N CYS A 100 -7.61 9.55 -10.76
CA CYS A 100 -7.57 10.94 -11.23
C CYS A 100 -8.47 11.15 -12.46
N ARG A 101 -8.44 10.24 -13.44
CA ARG A 101 -9.30 10.33 -14.63
C ARG A 101 -10.78 10.28 -14.27
N TYR A 102 -11.15 9.39 -13.35
CA TYR A 102 -12.52 9.28 -12.86
C TYR A 102 -12.95 10.55 -12.12
N LEU A 103 -12.17 10.97 -11.12
CA LEU A 103 -12.46 12.12 -10.25
C LEU A 103 -12.57 13.42 -11.04
N GLN A 104 -11.67 13.64 -12.00
CA GLN A 104 -11.72 14.81 -12.88
C GLN A 104 -13.06 14.89 -13.63
N THR A 105 -13.54 13.75 -14.13
CA THR A 105 -14.81 13.68 -14.88
C THR A 105 -16.01 13.81 -13.95
N ALA A 106 -15.97 13.15 -12.80
CA ALA A 106 -17.07 13.09 -11.85
C ALA A 106 -17.36 14.43 -11.16
N PHE A 107 -16.30 15.19 -10.84
CA PHE A 107 -16.40 16.43 -10.07
C PHE A 107 -16.07 17.68 -10.89
N ASN A 108 -15.70 17.55 -12.17
CA ASN A 108 -15.29 18.65 -13.06
C ASN A 108 -14.18 19.54 -12.45
N LEU A 109 -13.15 18.89 -11.89
CA LEU A 109 -12.10 19.54 -11.11
C LEU A 109 -11.02 20.18 -11.99
N ASN A 110 -10.46 21.28 -11.50
CA ASN A 110 -9.20 21.81 -12.00
C ASN A 110 -7.99 20.99 -11.50
N LYS A 111 -6.79 21.35 -11.93
CA LYS A 111 -5.57 20.58 -11.63
C LYS A 111 -5.24 20.50 -10.13
N GLU A 112 -5.40 21.59 -9.38
CA GLU A 112 -5.07 21.61 -7.95
C GLU A 112 -6.15 20.90 -7.13
N GLU A 113 -7.43 21.13 -7.45
CA GLU A 113 -8.54 20.41 -6.84
C GLU A 113 -8.43 18.89 -7.09
N LEU A 114 -8.01 18.49 -8.29
CA LEU A 114 -7.80 17.10 -8.63
C LEU A 114 -6.72 16.44 -7.78
N LYS A 115 -5.62 17.13 -7.47
CA LYS A 115 -4.58 16.58 -6.58
C LYS A 115 -5.13 16.34 -5.19
N TYR A 116 -5.92 17.27 -4.66
CA TYR A 116 -6.50 17.13 -3.33
C TYR A 116 -7.54 16.00 -3.29
N ALA A 117 -8.43 15.94 -4.29
CA ALA A 117 -9.37 14.83 -4.41
C ALA A 117 -8.63 13.48 -4.58
N ALA A 118 -7.57 13.43 -5.39
CA ALA A 118 -6.76 12.23 -5.53
C ALA A 118 -6.11 11.82 -4.20
N TYR A 119 -5.57 12.77 -3.43
CA TYR A 119 -5.08 12.49 -2.08
C TYR A 119 -6.16 11.83 -1.22
N LEU A 120 -7.36 12.39 -1.13
CA LEU A 120 -8.43 11.83 -0.29
C LEU A 120 -8.85 10.42 -0.74
N PHE A 121 -9.21 10.27 -2.02
CA PHE A 121 -9.82 9.03 -2.51
C PHE A 121 -8.80 7.91 -2.74
N VAL A 122 -7.59 8.23 -3.24
CA VAL A 122 -6.57 7.20 -3.48
C VAL A 122 -5.99 6.73 -2.16
N THR A 123 -5.74 7.64 -1.20
CA THR A 123 -5.28 7.25 0.14
C THR A 123 -6.32 6.37 0.81
N TYR A 124 -7.59 6.79 0.86
CA TYR A 124 -8.68 5.96 1.39
C TYR A 124 -8.72 4.54 0.80
N ALA A 125 -8.57 4.39 -0.52
CA ALA A 125 -8.57 3.07 -1.15
C ALA A 125 -7.35 2.21 -0.75
N ILE A 126 -6.19 2.84 -0.51
CA ILE A 126 -4.99 2.19 -0.02
C ILE A 126 -5.17 1.78 1.45
N GLU A 127 -5.71 2.66 2.30
CA GLU A 127 -6.00 2.37 3.72
C GLU A 127 -6.92 1.16 3.86
N VAL A 128 -8.00 1.09 3.06
CA VAL A 128 -8.90 -0.08 3.03
C VAL A 128 -8.14 -1.36 2.67
N ARG A 129 -7.19 -1.30 1.73
CA ARG A 129 -6.37 -2.46 1.37
C ARG A 129 -5.40 -2.84 2.48
N ALA A 130 -4.79 -1.86 3.15
CA ALA A 130 -3.87 -2.09 4.25
C ALA A 130 -4.58 -2.74 5.45
N ASP A 131 -5.78 -2.27 5.78
CA ASP A 131 -6.68 -2.85 6.80
C ASP A 131 -7.04 -4.32 6.49
N GLU A 132 -7.17 -4.70 5.20
CA GLU A 132 -7.37 -6.09 4.80
C GLU A 132 -6.08 -6.93 4.81
N LEU A 133 -4.95 -6.36 4.38
CA LEU A 133 -3.69 -7.07 4.13
C LEU A 133 -2.94 -7.38 5.43
N TYR A 134 -2.75 -6.38 6.29
CA TYR A 134 -1.86 -6.49 7.44
C TYR A 134 -2.35 -7.47 8.52
N PRO A 135 -3.65 -7.55 8.85
CA PRO A 135 -4.15 -8.55 9.78
C PRO A 135 -3.89 -9.98 9.31
N VAL A 136 -4.17 -10.29 8.04
CA VAL A 136 -3.90 -11.62 7.45
C VAL A 136 -2.41 -11.95 7.52
N TYR A 137 -1.55 -10.99 7.18
CA TYR A 137 -0.11 -11.18 7.26
C TYR A 137 0.37 -11.40 8.71
N GLN A 138 -0.15 -10.63 9.68
CA GLN A 138 0.19 -10.78 11.09
C GLN A 138 -0.26 -12.13 11.67
N ASP A 139 -1.40 -12.66 11.24
CA ASP A 139 -1.88 -13.98 11.65
C ASP A 139 -0.93 -15.07 11.17
N ILE A 140 -0.50 -15.01 9.91
CA ILE A 140 0.48 -15.96 9.35
C ILE A 140 1.82 -15.86 10.07
N LEU A 141 2.34 -14.64 10.30
CA LEU A 141 3.57 -14.45 11.08
C LEU A 141 3.46 -15.06 12.49
N THR A 142 2.28 -15.01 13.10
CA THR A 142 2.02 -15.58 14.43
C THR A 142 2.02 -17.10 14.38
N ASN A 143 1.32 -17.68 13.39
CA ASN A 143 1.23 -19.13 13.19
C ASN A 143 2.60 -19.75 12.90
N GLU A 144 3.42 -19.06 12.11
CA GLU A 144 4.80 -19.47 11.78
C GLU A 144 5.82 -19.11 12.88
N SER A 145 5.38 -18.58 14.03
CA SER A 145 6.25 -18.15 15.15
C SER A 145 7.38 -17.21 14.69
N SER A 146 7.09 -16.33 13.73
CA SER A 146 8.06 -15.40 13.15
C SER A 146 8.55 -14.38 14.19
N ARG A 147 9.81 -13.96 14.06
CA ARG A 147 10.38 -12.86 14.85
C ARG A 147 9.90 -11.48 14.38
N ILE A 148 9.25 -11.44 13.22
CA ILE A 148 8.73 -10.23 12.58
C ILE A 148 7.29 -10.02 13.05
N MET A 149 6.92 -8.76 13.23
CA MET A 149 5.58 -8.34 13.60
C MET A 149 5.23 -7.07 12.82
N VAL A 150 3.96 -6.88 12.54
CA VAL A 150 3.39 -5.68 11.91
C VAL A 150 2.23 -5.09 12.72
N LYS A 151 2.01 -5.55 13.96
CA LYS A 151 0.95 -5.05 14.87
C LYS A 151 0.96 -3.54 15.07
N SER A 152 2.13 -2.90 15.07
CA SER A 152 2.22 -1.45 15.20
C SER A 152 1.66 -0.72 13.98
N ILE A 153 1.86 -1.28 12.78
CA ILE A 153 1.31 -0.74 11.53
C ILE A 153 -0.21 -0.84 11.60
N ILE A 154 -0.76 -2.04 11.87
CA ILE A 154 -2.22 -2.26 11.99
C ILE A 154 -2.90 -1.21 12.88
N LEU A 155 -2.34 -0.93 14.06
CA LEU A 155 -2.90 0.03 15.00
C LEU A 155 -2.91 1.48 14.47
N GLU A 156 -1.99 1.81 13.57
CA GLU A 156 -1.84 3.14 12.99
C GLU A 156 -2.76 3.31 11.77
N GLU A 157 -2.88 2.27 10.92
CA GLU A 157 -3.79 2.21 9.75
C GLU A 157 -5.27 2.38 10.15
N GLU A 158 -5.69 1.82 11.30
CA GLU A 158 -7.06 2.00 11.83
C GLU A 158 -7.40 3.50 12.01
N GLY A 159 -6.42 4.29 12.49
CA GLY A 159 -6.58 5.73 12.67
C GLY A 159 -6.55 6.51 11.34
N HIS A 160 -5.73 6.07 10.39
CA HIS A 160 -5.64 6.69 9.06
C HIS A 160 -6.95 6.57 8.29
N LEU A 161 -7.57 5.39 8.32
CA LEU A 161 -8.85 5.15 7.67
C LEU A 161 -9.95 6.06 8.24
N GLU A 162 -10.02 6.21 9.57
CA GLU A 162 -10.98 7.12 10.21
C GLU A 162 -10.75 8.58 9.78
N GLU A 163 -9.49 9.02 9.75
CA GLU A 163 -9.11 10.36 9.32
C GLU A 163 -9.46 10.63 7.83
N MET A 164 -9.32 9.63 6.96
CA MET A 164 -9.72 9.71 5.56
C MET A 164 -11.24 9.77 5.39
N ILE A 165 -12.00 8.95 6.12
CA ILE A 165 -13.46 8.97 6.11
C ILE A 165 -14.00 10.34 6.55
N ASN A 166 -13.42 10.93 7.60
CA ASN A 166 -13.82 12.24 8.09
C ASN A 166 -13.59 13.34 7.04
N GLN A 167 -12.42 13.36 6.39
CA GLN A 167 -12.15 14.33 5.32
C GLN A 167 -13.05 14.12 4.08
N LEU A 168 -13.37 12.87 3.73
CA LEU A 168 -14.27 12.58 2.63
C LEU A 168 -15.72 13.02 2.92
N ASN A 169 -16.19 12.87 4.16
CA ASN A 169 -17.50 13.38 4.59
C ASN A 169 -17.60 14.91 4.46
N GLU A 170 -16.50 15.64 4.68
CA GLU A 170 -16.44 17.09 4.48
C GLU A 170 -16.33 17.47 3.00
N PHE A 171 -15.66 16.63 2.19
CA PHE A 171 -15.39 16.89 0.78
C PHE A 171 -16.65 16.80 -0.11
N SER A 172 -17.48 15.77 0.04
CA SER A 172 -18.71 15.61 -0.74
C SER A 172 -19.75 14.76 -0.01
N THR A 173 -21.03 15.10 -0.16
CA THR A 173 -22.15 14.36 0.49
C THR A 173 -22.38 12.96 -0.08
N ASP A 174 -21.85 12.70 -1.28
CA ASP A 174 -22.02 11.46 -2.05
C ASP A 174 -20.67 10.75 -2.29
N TRP A 175 -19.65 11.07 -1.48
CA TRP A 175 -18.28 10.55 -1.65
C TRP A 175 -18.24 9.02 -1.70
N GLN A 176 -19.11 8.32 -0.96
CA GLN A 176 -19.14 6.86 -0.91
C GLN A 176 -19.37 6.23 -2.29
N GLN A 177 -20.21 6.85 -3.13
CA GLN A 177 -20.46 6.36 -4.50
C GLN A 177 -19.21 6.50 -5.39
N HIS A 178 -18.41 7.54 -5.14
CA HIS A 178 -17.16 7.75 -5.86
C HIS A 178 -16.05 6.82 -5.33
N ALA A 179 -16.00 6.63 -4.01
CA ALA A 179 -15.09 5.70 -3.37
C ALA A 179 -15.33 4.25 -3.82
N GLU A 180 -16.59 3.80 -3.93
CA GLU A 180 -16.92 2.44 -4.40
C GLU A 180 -16.35 2.16 -5.81
N LYS A 181 -16.41 3.14 -6.72
CA LYS A 181 -15.81 2.99 -8.06
C LYS A 181 -14.29 2.94 -8.00
N ILE A 182 -13.67 3.69 -7.10
CA ILE A 182 -12.21 3.68 -6.92
C ILE A 182 -11.75 2.39 -6.25
N LEU A 183 -12.50 1.88 -5.28
CA LEU A 183 -12.27 0.56 -4.66
C LEU A 183 -12.40 -0.57 -5.69
N THR A 184 -13.33 -0.46 -6.64
CA THR A 184 -13.42 -1.43 -7.75
C THR A 184 -12.15 -1.40 -8.62
N ILE A 185 -11.66 -0.19 -8.95
CA ILE A 185 -10.40 -0.01 -9.70
C ILE A 185 -9.21 -0.54 -8.90
N GLU A 186 -9.13 -0.23 -7.61
CA GLU A 186 -8.09 -0.71 -6.69
C GLU A 186 -8.09 -2.23 -6.68
N LYS A 187 -9.25 -2.85 -6.49
CA LYS A 187 -9.39 -4.29 -6.41
C LYS A 187 -8.89 -5.00 -7.66
N GLU A 188 -9.26 -4.52 -8.86
CA GLU A 188 -8.78 -5.08 -10.12
C GLU A 188 -7.25 -5.03 -10.23
N LEU A 189 -6.65 -3.90 -9.81
CA LEU A 189 -5.21 -3.70 -9.87
C LEU A 189 -4.47 -4.51 -8.80
N HIS A 190 -5.05 -4.62 -7.60
CA HIS A 190 -4.55 -5.46 -6.53
C HIS A 190 -4.55 -6.92 -6.93
N ASP A 191 -5.64 -7.42 -7.51
CA ASP A 191 -5.75 -8.81 -7.95
C ASP A 191 -4.70 -9.11 -9.05
N GLN A 192 -4.43 -8.17 -9.96
CA GLN A 192 -3.34 -8.28 -10.94
C GLN A 192 -1.96 -8.32 -10.29
N TRP A 193 -1.72 -7.47 -9.29
CA TRP A 193 -0.45 -7.42 -8.56
C TRP A 193 -0.19 -8.72 -7.78
N ILE A 194 -1.19 -9.20 -7.02
CA ILE A 194 -1.11 -10.47 -6.30
C ILE A 194 -0.93 -11.65 -7.25
N HIS A 195 -1.60 -11.63 -8.41
CA HIS A 195 -1.41 -12.68 -9.41
C HIS A 195 0.04 -12.74 -9.92
N ALA A 196 0.64 -11.59 -10.24
CA ALA A 196 2.04 -11.54 -10.68
C ALA A 196 3.02 -12.03 -9.61
N ILE A 197 2.77 -11.70 -8.33
CA ILE A 197 3.56 -12.24 -7.21
C ILE A 197 3.38 -13.76 -7.11
N ALA A 198 2.14 -14.24 -7.26
CA ALA A 198 1.85 -15.68 -7.17
C ALA A 198 2.53 -16.48 -8.29
N GLU A 199 2.61 -15.93 -9.50
CA GLU A 199 3.36 -16.52 -10.62
C GLU A 199 4.85 -16.63 -10.27
N GLU A 200 5.49 -15.52 -9.86
CA GLU A 200 6.92 -15.49 -9.51
C GLU A 200 7.24 -16.47 -8.36
N VAL A 201 6.46 -16.46 -7.28
CA VAL A 201 6.67 -17.37 -6.13
C VAL A 201 6.44 -18.84 -6.52
N SER A 202 5.56 -19.12 -7.48
CA SER A 202 5.36 -20.49 -7.96
C SER A 202 6.53 -20.98 -8.80
N GLU A 203 7.13 -20.13 -9.63
CA GLU A 203 8.30 -20.47 -10.47
C GLU A 203 9.55 -20.75 -9.63
N LEU A 204 9.77 -20.01 -8.54
CA LEU A 204 10.90 -20.21 -7.62
C LEU A 204 10.93 -21.61 -6.98
N ASN A 205 9.79 -22.30 -6.88
CA ASN A 205 9.72 -23.66 -6.34
C ASN A 205 10.17 -24.74 -7.32
N TYR A 206 10.33 -24.41 -8.61
CA TYR A 206 10.74 -25.36 -9.65
C TYR A 206 12.20 -25.17 -10.11
N ALA A 207 12.93 -24.22 -9.51
CA ALA A 207 14.34 -23.94 -9.78
C ALA A 207 15.25 -24.49 -8.66
#